data_AF-K0RTB5-F1
#
_entry.id   AF-K0RTB5-F1
#
_cell.length_a   1.000
_cell.length_b   1.000
_cell.length_c   1.000
_cell.angle_alpha   90.00
_cell.angle_beta   90.00
_cell.angle_gamma   90.00
#
_symmetry.space_group_name_H-M   'P 1'
#
loop_
_entity.id
_entity.type
_entity.pdbx_description
1 polymer ?
#
loop_
_entity_poly.entity_id
_entity_poly.type
_entity_poly.pdbx_seq_one_letter_code
_entity_poly.pdbx_strand_id
1 'polypeptide(L)'
;MAPPLAFVGPLAIIMTVSSVSSSKINRCPLRHKSGVQRPPLVIGHRGASFHLPEHTIPSYRLALEMDADFIEPDLVASKDGILVAVHSVDLNVTTNV
;
A
#
# COMPACT_ATOMS: atom_id res chain seq x y z
N MET A 1 -16.91 25.29 -60.32
CA MET A 1 -17.87 25.83 -59.35
C MET A 1 -18.07 24.76 -58.28
N ALA A 2 -17.54 24.98 -57.08
CA ALA A 2 -17.21 23.95 -56.08
C ALA A 2 -18.42 23.45 -55.25
N PRO A 3 -18.44 22.19 -54.78
CA PRO A 3 -19.18 21.80 -53.58
C PRO A 3 -18.37 22.16 -52.31
N PRO A 4 -19.04 22.52 -51.19
CA PRO A 4 -18.39 23.05 -50.00
C PRO A 4 -17.72 21.94 -49.18
N LEU A 5 -16.66 22.37 -48.50
CA LEU A 5 -15.69 21.58 -47.74
C LEU A 5 -16.35 20.73 -46.65
N ALA A 6 -16.00 19.44 -46.67
CA ALA A 6 -16.38 18.47 -45.67
C ALA A 6 -15.81 18.84 -44.29
N PHE A 7 -16.69 18.74 -43.31
CA PHE A 7 -16.51 18.90 -41.88
C PHE A 7 -15.31 18.08 -41.36
N VAL A 8 -14.21 18.75 -40.99
CA VAL A 8 -13.08 18.13 -40.28
C VAL A 8 -13.48 17.99 -38.81
N GLY A 9 -13.99 16.81 -38.45
CA GLY A 9 -14.22 16.43 -37.04
C GLY A 9 -12.89 16.10 -36.34
N PRO A 10 -12.78 16.33 -35.03
CA PRO A 10 -11.54 16.12 -34.30
C PRO A 10 -11.27 14.62 -34.14
N LEU A 11 -10.09 14.25 -34.60
CA LEU A 11 -9.28 13.09 -34.27
C LEU A 11 -9.72 12.40 -32.96
N ALA A 12 -10.39 11.25 -33.08
CA ALA A 12 -10.67 10.38 -31.94
C ALA A 12 -9.33 9.91 -31.35
N ILE A 13 -8.96 10.49 -30.21
CA ILE A 13 -7.84 10.06 -29.38
C ILE A 13 -8.19 8.67 -28.87
N ILE A 14 -7.64 7.65 -29.53
CA ILE A 14 -7.63 6.27 -29.05
C ILE A 14 -6.76 6.28 -27.80
N MET A 15 -7.39 6.40 -26.62
CA MET A 15 -6.73 6.04 -25.36
C MET A 15 -6.48 4.55 -25.39
N THR A 16 -5.28 4.16 -25.80
CA THR A 16 -4.76 2.83 -25.54
C THR A 16 -4.73 2.65 -24.03
N VAL A 17 -5.69 1.89 -23.51
CA VAL A 17 -5.62 1.30 -22.17
C VAL A 17 -4.39 0.39 -22.15
N SER A 18 -3.24 0.96 -21.80
CA SER A 18 -2.06 0.18 -21.46
C SER A 18 -2.43 -0.66 -20.25
N SER A 19 -2.64 -1.95 -20.50
CA SER A 19 -2.79 -3.00 -19.50
C SER A 19 -1.80 -2.76 -18.37
N VAL A 20 -2.29 -2.33 -17.20
CA VAL A 20 -1.52 -2.36 -15.95
C VAL A 20 -1.22 -3.83 -15.69
N SER A 21 -0.01 -4.24 -16.08
CA SER A 21 0.53 -5.55 -15.75
C SER A 21 0.61 -5.62 -14.24
N SER A 22 -0.34 -6.33 -13.63
CA SER A 22 -0.36 -6.65 -12.21
C SER A 22 0.98 -7.27 -11.84
N SER A 23 1.85 -6.48 -11.22
CA SER A 23 3.09 -6.97 -10.63
C SER A 23 2.68 -7.90 -9.50
N LYS A 24 2.60 -9.19 -9.84
CA LYS A 24 2.66 -10.37 -8.98
C LYS A 24 2.80 -9.97 -7.50
N ILE A 25 1.67 -9.83 -6.79
CA ILE A 25 1.70 -9.76 -5.34
C ILE A 25 2.38 -11.06 -4.91
N ASN A 26 3.63 -10.97 -4.46
CA ASN A 26 4.38 -12.11 -3.98
C ASN A 26 3.62 -12.64 -2.77
N ARG A 27 2.85 -13.71 -2.99
CA ARG A 27 2.14 -14.38 -1.90
C ARG A 27 3.16 -14.81 -0.87
N CYS A 28 2.87 -14.45 0.38
CA CYS A 28 3.66 -14.81 1.54
C CYS A 28 3.98 -16.32 1.52
N PRO A 29 5.26 -16.72 1.59
CA PRO A 29 5.72 -18.09 1.30
C PRO A 29 5.38 -19.12 2.40
N LEU A 30 4.50 -18.79 3.35
CA LEU A 30 4.29 -19.61 4.55
C LEU A 30 3.32 -20.79 4.33
N ARG A 31 3.58 -21.65 3.33
CA ARG A 31 3.06 -23.03 3.35
C ARG A 31 3.96 -23.89 4.23
N HIS A 32 3.43 -24.39 5.35
CA HIS A 32 4.12 -25.28 6.28
C HIS A 32 4.63 -26.55 5.56
N LYS A 33 5.95 -26.67 5.38
CA LYS A 33 6.63 -27.93 5.10
C LYS A 33 7.39 -28.33 6.35
N SER A 34 6.92 -29.37 7.03
CA SER A 34 7.56 -29.95 8.21
C SER A 34 8.93 -30.51 7.82
N GLY A 35 10.03 -29.98 8.37
CA GLY A 35 11.37 -30.57 8.25
C GLY A 35 12.51 -29.62 7.89
N VAL A 36 12.24 -28.36 7.50
CA VAL A 36 13.27 -27.33 7.28
C VAL A 36 13.11 -26.25 8.34
N GLN A 37 14.16 -26.00 9.14
CA GLN A 37 14.22 -24.84 10.04
C GLN A 37 14.09 -23.58 9.18
N ARG A 38 13.01 -22.83 9.36
CA ARG A 38 12.82 -21.56 8.64
C ARG A 38 13.70 -20.49 9.27
N PRO A 39 14.21 -19.53 8.49
CA PRO A 39 14.80 -18.33 9.07
C PRO A 39 13.79 -17.63 10.00
N PRO A 40 14.26 -16.90 11.03
CA PRO A 40 13.38 -16.08 11.86
C PRO A 40 12.64 -15.06 11.00
N LEU A 41 11.38 -14.79 11.35
CA LEU A 41 10.59 -13.76 10.68
C LEU A 41 11.04 -12.38 11.15
N VAL A 42 11.21 -11.46 10.21
CA VAL A 42 11.47 -10.04 10.48
C VAL A 42 10.15 -9.29 10.36
N ILE A 43 9.68 -8.73 11.47
CA ILE A 43 8.39 -8.03 11.54
C ILE A 43 8.63 -6.55 11.84
N GLY A 44 8.20 -5.68 10.94
CA GLY A 44 8.24 -4.23 11.12
C GLY A 44 7.16 -3.78 12.09
N HIS A 45 7.51 -3.68 13.38
CA HIS A 45 6.63 -3.23 14.45
C HIS A 45 6.16 -1.79 14.20
N ARG A 46 4.88 -1.62 13.86
CA ARG A 46 4.28 -0.35 13.41
C ARG A 46 4.96 0.27 12.18
N GLY A 47 5.59 -0.57 11.35
CA GLY A 47 6.47 -0.15 10.26
C GLY A 47 7.92 -0.04 10.70
N ALA A 48 8.67 0.88 10.09
CA ALA A 48 10.02 1.26 10.51
C ALA A 48 9.94 2.38 11.57
N SER A 49 9.22 2.11 12.66
CA SER A 49 8.85 3.10 13.71
C SER A 49 10.04 3.78 14.40
N PHE A 50 11.20 3.13 14.40
CA PHE A 50 12.45 3.75 14.87
C PHE A 50 12.95 4.86 13.94
N HIS A 51 12.67 4.77 12.64
CA HIS A 51 13.19 5.67 11.61
C HIS A 51 12.18 6.74 11.20
N LEU A 52 10.89 6.40 11.16
CA LEU A 52 9.80 7.25 10.70
C LEU A 52 8.60 7.13 11.63
N PRO A 53 7.71 8.15 11.69
CA PRO A 53 6.54 8.10 12.54
C PRO A 53 5.71 6.84 12.35
N GLU A 54 5.35 6.19 13.46
CA GLU A 54 4.59 4.94 13.48
C GLU A 54 3.24 5.05 12.74
N HIS A 55 2.76 3.93 12.21
CA HIS A 55 1.49 3.83 11.49
C HIS A 55 1.29 4.83 10.32
N THR A 56 2.38 5.29 9.72
CA THR A 56 2.34 6.12 8.52
C THR A 56 2.74 5.32 7.26
N ILE A 57 2.23 5.73 6.11
CA ILE A 57 2.60 5.14 4.82
C ILE A 57 4.13 5.18 4.58
N PRO A 58 4.85 6.29 4.87
CA PRO A 58 6.31 6.30 4.77
C PRO A 58 7.01 5.26 5.66
N SER A 59 6.57 5.10 6.91
CA SER A 59 7.14 4.09 7.82
C SER A 59 6.93 2.67 7.33
N TYR A 60 5.75 2.38 6.77
CA TYR A 60 5.45 1.10 6.13
C TYR A 60 6.29 0.85 4.88
N ARG A 61 6.49 1.87 4.04
CA ARG A 61 7.34 1.74 2.85
C ARG A 61 8.79 1.47 3.21
N LEU A 62 9.34 2.20 4.19
CA LEU A 62 10.70 1.99 4.64
C LEU A 62 10.89 0.58 5.24
N ALA A 63 9.92 0.05 5.98
CA ALA A 63 9.98 -1.33 6.46
C ALA A 63 10.07 -2.36 5.32
N LEU A 64 9.33 -2.14 4.22
CA LEU A 64 9.42 -2.98 3.03
C LEU A 64 10.77 -2.84 2.31
N GLU A 65 11.31 -1.62 2.24
CA GLU A 65 12.65 -1.34 1.68
C GLU A 65 13.77 -1.97 2.52
N MET A 66 13.53 -2.22 3.81
CA MET A 66 14.42 -2.90 4.75
C MET A 66 14.22 -4.41 4.81
N ASP A 67 13.50 -5.00 3.85
CA ASP A 67 13.23 -6.45 3.75
C ASP A 67 12.47 -7.04 4.95
N ALA A 68 11.56 -6.27 5.58
CA ALA A 68 10.64 -6.85 6.55
C ALA A 68 9.69 -7.87 5.88
N ASP A 69 9.56 -9.07 6.46
CA ASP A 69 8.63 -10.10 5.98
C ASP A 69 7.16 -9.68 6.14
N PHE A 70 6.88 -8.97 7.23
CA PHE A 70 5.55 -8.48 7.58
C PHE A 70 5.63 -7.08 8.20
N ILE A 71 4.53 -6.34 8.04
CA ILE A 71 4.25 -5.12 8.79
C ILE A 71 3.23 -5.47 9.85
N GLU A 72 3.45 -5.02 11.07
CA GLU A 72 2.51 -5.18 12.17
C GLU A 72 1.79 -3.85 12.42
N PRO A 73 0.48 -3.77 12.12
CA PRO A 73 -0.34 -2.59 12.45
C PRO A 73 -1.16 -2.82 13.73
N ASP A 74 -1.25 -1.77 14.54
CA ASP A 74 -2.21 -1.67 15.65
C ASP A 74 -3.50 -1.04 15.12
N LEU A 75 -4.67 -1.57 15.51
CA LEU A 75 -5.96 -1.10 15.01
C LEU A 75 -6.87 -0.67 16.15
N VAL A 76 -7.50 0.49 15.99
CA VAL A 76 -8.57 1.00 16.87
C VAL A 76 -9.80 1.29 16.02
N ALA A 77 -10.98 0.94 16.54
CA ALA A 77 -12.25 1.25 15.90
C ALA A 77 -12.69 2.69 16.22
N SER A 78 -13.05 3.45 15.19
CA SER A 78 -13.71 4.75 15.34
C SER A 78 -15.17 4.60 15.78
N LYS A 79 -15.81 5.72 16.14
CA LYS A 79 -17.23 5.75 16.58
C LYS A 79 -18.20 5.20 15.52
N ASP A 80 -17.87 5.39 14.24
CA ASP A 80 -18.60 4.89 13.08
C ASP A 80 -18.16 3.49 12.62
N GLY A 81 -17.28 2.82 13.39
CA GLY A 81 -16.89 1.42 13.16
C GLY A 81 -15.79 1.22 12.11
N ILE A 82 -15.10 2.29 11.71
CA ILE A 82 -13.96 2.22 10.78
C ILE A 82 -12.68 1.90 11.56
N LEU A 83 -11.89 0.95 11.07
CA LEU A 83 -10.61 0.61 11.68
C LEU A 83 -9.55 1.61 11.24
N VAL A 84 -8.85 2.20 12.21
CA VAL A 84 -7.76 3.15 12.01
C VAL A 84 -6.47 2.54 12.55
N ALA A 85 -5.38 2.68 11.80
CA ALA A 85 -4.07 2.24 12.23
C ALA A 85 -3.49 3.24 13.25
N VAL A 86 -3.61 2.92 14.53
CA VAL A 86 -3.10 3.72 15.64
C VAL A 86 -2.92 2.81 16.86
N HIS A 87 -1.84 3.01 17.62
CA HIS A 87 -1.56 2.20 18.80
C HIS A 87 -2.40 2.60 20.02
N SER A 88 -2.64 3.90 20.19
CA SER A 88 -3.30 4.47 21.37
C SER A 88 -4.69 5.00 21.03
N VAL A 89 -5.63 4.87 21.97
CA VAL A 89 -6.96 5.51 21.86
C VAL A 89 -6.91 7.03 22.08
N ASP A 90 -5.86 7.52 22.76
CA ASP A 90 -5.56 8.93 22.89
C ASP A 90 -4.74 9.41 21.68
N LEU A 91 -5.32 10.30 20.88
CA LEU A 91 -4.72 10.82 19.66
C LEU A 91 -3.58 11.82 19.91
N ASN A 92 -3.49 12.40 21.11
CA ASN A 92 -2.45 13.38 21.46
C ASN A 92 -1.03 12.78 21.45
N VAL A 93 -0.92 11.44 21.52
CA VAL A 93 0.37 10.75 21.60
C VAL A 93 1.15 10.88 20.30
N THR A 94 0.48 10.80 19.14
CA THR A 94 1.13 10.73 17.82
C THR A 94 0.62 11.76 16.81
N THR A 95 -0.41 12.53 17.17
CA THR A 95 -1.02 13.54 16.29
C THR A 95 -1.03 14.93 16.95
N ASN A 96 -1.54 15.93 16.25
CA ASN A 96 -1.61 17.31 16.71
C ASN A 96 -3.01 17.75 17.16
N VAL A 97 -3.90 16.79 17.47
CA VAL A 97 -5.29 17.02 17.90
C VAL A 97 -5.58 16.43 19.26
#